data_AF-A0A969M551-F1
#
_entry.id   AF-A0A969M551-F1
#
_cell.length_a   1.000
_cell.length_b   1.000
_cell.length_c   1.000
_cell.angle_alpha   90.00
_cell.angle_beta   90.00
_cell.angle_gamma   90.00
#
_symmetry.space_group_name_H-M   'P 1'
#
loop_
_entity.id
_entity.type
_entity.pdbx_description
1 polymer ?
#
loop_
_entity_poly.entity_id
_entity_poly.type
_entity_poly.pdbx_seq_one_letter_code
_entity_poly.pdbx_strand_id
1 'polypeptide(L)'
;MRRRADRAKARRNSLITPEAPMTHMPSPADLKPAIQLKDSERQPCEIWTRVMGYHRPVASFNRGKQSEFAERRCFSERRAKID
;
A
#
# COMPACT_ATOMS: atom_id res chain seq x y z
N MET A 1 -11.80 -9.10 -60.20
CA MET A 1 -13.15 -8.51 -60.30
C MET A 1 -13.81 -8.49 -58.93
N ARG A 2 -14.52 -7.39 -58.63
CA ARG A 2 -15.29 -7.04 -57.41
C ARG A 2 -14.49 -6.42 -56.25
N ARG A 3 -14.62 -5.10 -56.21
CA ARG A 3 -14.13 -4.08 -55.29
C ARG A 3 -14.92 -4.12 -53.97
N ARG A 4 -14.27 -3.83 -52.84
CA ARG A 4 -14.78 -2.89 -51.83
C ARG A 4 -13.61 -2.12 -51.24
N ALA A 5 -13.63 -0.82 -51.50
CA ALA A 5 -12.71 0.17 -50.99
C ALA A 5 -13.08 0.58 -49.56
N ASP A 6 -12.10 1.17 -48.86
CA ASP A 6 -12.21 2.18 -47.82
C ASP A 6 -13.04 1.88 -46.57
N ARG A 7 -12.43 2.02 -45.38
CA ARG A 7 -12.68 3.20 -44.53
C ARG A 7 -11.83 3.19 -43.23
N ALA A 8 -10.97 4.20 -43.15
CA ALA A 8 -10.63 5.01 -41.97
C ALA A 8 -9.99 4.37 -40.72
N LYS A 9 -8.73 4.75 -40.53
CA LYS A 9 -8.09 5.04 -39.23
C LYS A 9 -9.03 5.81 -38.29
N ALA A 10 -8.88 5.48 -37.01
CA ALA A 10 -9.06 6.36 -35.84
C ALA A 10 -10.44 6.98 -35.62
N ARG A 11 -11.24 6.37 -34.73
CA ARG A 11 -12.17 7.08 -33.83
C ARG A 11 -12.21 6.32 -32.49
N ARG A 12 -11.29 6.65 -31.60
CA ARG A 12 -11.54 7.50 -30.41
C ARG A 12 -12.31 6.71 -29.34
N ASN A 13 -11.53 6.10 -28.45
CA ASN A 13 -11.94 5.54 -27.16
C ASN A 13 -12.94 6.50 -26.48
N SER A 14 -14.22 6.15 -26.45
CA SER A 14 -15.32 7.05 -26.05
C SER A 14 -15.94 6.65 -24.71
N LEU A 15 -15.11 6.35 -23.71
CA LEU A 15 -15.54 6.20 -22.31
C LEU A 15 -14.65 7.03 -21.38
N ILE A 16 -14.40 8.28 -21.76
CA ILE A 16 -14.01 9.33 -20.80
C ILE A 16 -15.27 10.17 -20.61
N THR A 17 -16.14 9.71 -19.71
CA THR A 17 -17.05 10.58 -18.99
C THR A 17 -16.19 11.50 -18.10
N PRO A 18 -16.55 12.78 -17.91
CA PRO A 18 -15.93 13.60 -16.89
C PRO A 18 -16.46 13.12 -15.53
N GLU A 19 -15.78 12.13 -14.94
CA GLU A 19 -16.11 11.63 -13.61
C GLU A 19 -15.89 12.77 -12.59
N ALA A 20 -16.86 12.89 -11.70
CA ALA A 20 -17.13 13.98 -10.78
C ALA A 20 -15.93 14.43 -9.88
N PRO A 21 -15.98 15.65 -9.32
CA PRO A 21 -14.98 16.10 -8.33
C PRO A 21 -14.84 15.09 -7.20
N MET A 22 -13.58 14.76 -6.87
CA MET A 22 -13.09 13.88 -5.80
C MET A 22 -13.69 14.21 -4.41
N THR A 23 -14.97 13.92 -4.21
CA THR A 23 -15.73 14.17 -2.96
C THR A 23 -16.50 12.95 -2.49
N HIS A 24 -16.49 11.85 -3.24
CA HIS A 24 -17.09 10.60 -2.78
C HIS A 24 -16.08 9.84 -1.91
N MET A 25 -16.12 10.09 -0.61
CA MET A 25 -15.61 9.12 0.37
C MET A 25 -16.39 7.82 0.15
N PRO A 26 -15.73 6.70 -0.21
CA PRO A 26 -16.44 5.46 -0.45
C PRO A 26 -17.20 5.06 0.81
N SER A 27 -18.48 4.75 0.64
CA SER A 27 -19.33 4.28 1.73
C SER A 27 -18.76 2.96 2.26
N PRO A 28 -18.86 2.65 3.57
CA PRO A 28 -18.46 1.35 4.12
C PRO A 28 -19.10 0.15 3.40
N ALA A 29 -20.20 0.37 2.69
CA ALA A 29 -20.90 -0.63 1.87
C ALA A 29 -20.14 -1.05 0.60
N ASP A 30 -19.21 -0.22 0.11
CA ASP A 30 -18.46 -0.48 -1.14
C ASP A 30 -17.14 -1.24 -0.91
N LEU A 31 -16.81 -1.51 0.35
CA LEU A 31 -15.62 -2.27 0.73
C LEU A 31 -15.86 -3.76 0.49
N LYS A 32 -15.18 -4.31 -0.52
CA LYS A 32 -15.05 -5.77 -0.70
C LYS A 32 -14.61 -6.39 0.63
N PRO A 33 -15.18 -7.54 1.04
CA PRO A 33 -14.79 -8.18 2.30
C PRO A 33 -13.29 -8.48 2.28
N ALA A 34 -12.61 -8.13 3.36
CA ALA A 34 -11.19 -8.37 3.51
C ALA A 34 -10.92 -9.89 3.39
N ILE A 35 -9.98 -10.27 2.53
CA ILE A 35 -9.58 -11.67 2.36
C ILE A 35 -8.92 -12.13 3.67
N GLN A 36 -9.59 -13.01 4.42
CA GLN A 36 -9.08 -13.59 5.65
C GLN A 36 -8.32 -14.89 5.35
N LEU A 37 -7.00 -14.88 5.49
CA LEU A 37 -6.14 -16.05 5.34
C LEU A 37 -5.96 -16.76 6.69
N LYS A 38 -5.98 -18.10 6.68
CA LYS A 38 -5.57 -18.91 7.83
C LYS A 38 -4.06 -18.81 8.03
N ASP A 39 -3.56 -19.02 9.25
CA ASP A 39 -2.12 -18.92 9.54
C ASP A 39 -1.27 -19.90 8.73
N SER A 40 -1.80 -21.07 8.39
CA SER A 40 -1.15 -22.06 7.52
C SER A 40 -1.01 -21.63 6.06
N GLU A 41 -1.84 -20.69 5.61
CA GLU A 41 -1.84 -20.16 4.24
C GLU A 41 -0.95 -18.91 4.12
N ARG A 42 -0.42 -18.40 5.23
CA ARG A 42 0.44 -17.22 5.28
C ARG A 42 1.90 -17.60 5.05
N GLN A 43 2.62 -16.74 4.34
CA GLN A 43 4.07 -16.80 4.23
C GLN A 43 4.71 -16.03 5.40
N PRO A 44 5.66 -16.63 6.16
CA PRO A 44 6.41 -15.88 7.17
C PRO A 44 7.23 -14.76 6.53
N CYS A 45 7.19 -13.58 7.12
CA CYS A 45 7.93 -12.40 6.70
C CYS A 45 9.06 -12.10 7.68
N GLU A 46 10.25 -11.81 7.18
CA GLU A 46 11.34 -11.32 8.01
C GLU A 46 11.19 -9.81 8.24
N ILE A 47 11.31 -9.39 9.50
CA ILE A 47 11.20 -7.98 9.88
C ILE A 47 12.61 -7.41 9.98
N TRP A 48 12.85 -6.31 9.27
CA TRP A 48 14.13 -5.60 9.25
C TRP A 48 13.98 -4.21 9.84
N THR A 49 14.99 -3.73 10.56
CA THR A 49 14.99 -2.39 11.16
C THR A 49 16.36 -1.72 11.04
N ARG A 50 16.38 -0.39 11.17
CA ARG A 50 17.60 0.41 11.08
C ARG A 50 18.34 0.43 12.41
N VAL A 51 19.60 0.00 12.40
CA VAL A 51 20.52 0.07 13.53
C VAL A 51 21.74 0.88 13.13
N MET A 52 21.93 2.04 13.78
CA MET A 52 23.13 2.89 13.63
C MET A 52 23.58 3.20 12.20
N GLY A 53 22.70 3.10 11.19
CA GLY A 53 23.05 3.38 9.80
C GLY A 53 22.66 2.30 8.79
N TYR A 54 22.55 1.03 9.21
CA TYR A 54 22.30 -0.11 8.32
C TYR A 54 21.03 -0.88 8.70
N HIS A 55 20.53 -1.71 7.79
CA HIS A 55 19.40 -2.60 8.04
C HIS A 55 19.87 -3.93 8.62
N ARG A 56 19.23 -4.35 9.72
CA ARG A 56 19.49 -5.63 10.38
C ARG A 56 18.17 -6.36 10.61
N PRO A 57 18.12 -7.69 10.46
CA PRO A 57 16.95 -8.47 10.85
C PRO A 57 16.69 -8.34 12.35
N VAL A 58 15.43 -8.12 12.72
CA VAL A 58 15.00 -8.12 14.13
C VAL A 58 15.24 -9.49 14.76
N ALA A 59 15.09 -10.57 13.99
CA ALA A 59 15.37 -11.95 14.43
C ALA A 59 16.83 -12.16 14.91
N SER A 60 17.76 -11.32 14.44
CA SER A 60 19.18 -11.39 14.82
C SER A 60 19.49 -10.68 16.16
N PHE A 61 18.51 -10.06 16.82
CA PHE A 61 18.77 -9.26 18.01
C PHE A 61 19.13 -10.13 19.21
N ASN A 62 20.24 -9.82 19.88
CA ASN A 62 20.57 -10.39 21.18
C ASN A 62 19.74 -9.72 22.29
N ARG A 63 19.76 -10.30 23.49
CA ARG A 63 18.94 -9.83 24.62
C ARG A 63 19.17 -8.36 24.97
N GLY A 64 20.43 -7.89 24.95
CA GLY A 64 20.74 -6.48 25.19
C GLY A 64 20.18 -5.53 24.14
N LYS A 65 20.23 -5.92 22.85
CA LYS A 65 19.66 -5.13 21.76
C LYS A 65 18.14 -5.09 21.81
N GLN A 66 17.49 -6.17 22.23
CA GLN A 66 16.04 -6.21 22.44
C GLN A 66 15.62 -5.23 23.53
N SER A 67 16.32 -5.21 24.68
CA SER A 67 16.05 -4.25 25.76
C SER A 67 16.25 -2.81 25.30
N GLU A 68 17.37 -2.49 24.65
CA GLU A 68 17.61 -1.14 24.11
C GLU A 68 16.54 -0.74 23.09
N PHE A 69 16.13 -1.65 22.20
CA PHE A 69 15.10 -1.37 21.20
C PHE A 69 13.73 -1.09 21.84
N ALA A 70 13.37 -1.82 22.90
CA ALA A 70 12.11 -1.64 23.63
C ALA A 70 12.05 -0.29 24.38
N GLU A 71 13.20 0.24 24.80
CA GLU A 71 13.31 1.53 25.49
C GLU A 71 13.27 2.73 24.52
N ARG A 72 13.35 2.50 23.21
CA ARG A 72 13.29 3.57 22.20
C ARG A 72 11.95 4.29 22.24
N ARG A 73 12.00 5.62 22.29
CA ARG A 73 10.82 6.48 22.17
C ARG A 73 10.59 6.88 20.73
N CYS A 74 9.49 6.40 20.15
CA CYS A 74 9.05 6.83 18.84
C CYS A 74 8.38 8.20 18.91
N PHE A 75 8.51 8.98 17.83
CA PHE A 75 7.70 10.15 17.62
C PHE A 75 6.22 9.77 17.56
N SER A 76 5.36 10.63 18.12
CA SER A 76 3.91 10.47 18.09
C SER A 76 3.30 11.80 17.69
N GLU A 77 2.71 11.85 16.50
CA GLU A 77 2.11 13.05 15.92
C GLU A 77 1.07 13.70 16.86
N ARG A 78 0.19 12.90 17.47
CA ARG A 78 -0.83 13.39 18.43
C ARG A 78 -0.23 14.09 19.65
N ARG A 79 1.04 13.79 20.00
CA ARG A 79 1.75 14.40 21.14
C ARG A 79 2.58 15.61 20.72
N ALA A 80 2.78 15.83 19.42
CA ALA A 80 3.51 16.99 18.92
C ALA A 80 2.59 18.21 18.92
N LYS A 81 3.08 19.33 19.47
CA LYS A 81 2.41 20.64 19.34
C LYS A 81 3.09 21.40 18.21
N ILE A 82 2.30 22.08 17.41
CA ILE A 82 2.77 23.05 16.43
C ILE A 82 2.60 24.40 17.12
N ASP A 83 3.71 25.05 17.43
CA ASP A 83 3.75 26.43 17.91
C ASP A 83 3.77 27.40 16.72
#